data_AF-A0A3N0AQA5-F1
#
_entry.id   AF-A0A3N0AQA5-F1
#
_cell.length_a   1.000
_cell.length_b   1.000
_cell.length_c   1.000
_cell.angle_alpha   90.00
_cell.angle_beta   90.00
_cell.angle_gamma   90.00
#
_symmetry.space_group_name_H-M   'P 1'
#
loop_
_entity.id
_entity.type
_entity.pdbx_description
1 polymer ?
#
loop_
_entity_poly.entity_id
_entity_poly.type
_entity_poly.pdbx_seq_one_letter_code
_entity_poly.pdbx_strand_id
1 'polypeptide(L)'
;MSLGFYFDMTRCSGCAACRTACQDRFDLFEVGFAPRRVHRYQTGTFPSVAGYVTSVSCNHCEKPACVENCPTGAMFKNKDGLVLHDDDVCISCQTCLNVCPYGAPQYIEAENLVVKCDTCNALREGGYLPVCVDACPYRALEFGDLNELRLAHGDDLVQEVSVLPSADVTGPNLLIKSREAALESGYREVTY
;
A
#
# COMPACT_ATOMS: atom_id res chain seq x y z
N MET A 1 -3.43 -14.61 12.22
CA MET A 1 -4.02 -14.30 10.90
C MET A 1 -3.40 -12.99 10.45
N SER A 2 -2.82 -12.96 9.26
CA SER A 2 -2.17 -11.76 8.72
C SER A 2 -3.00 -11.32 7.53
N LEU A 3 -3.70 -10.19 7.69
CA LEU A 3 -4.51 -9.61 6.63
C LEU A 3 -3.64 -8.71 5.76
N GLY A 4 -3.83 -8.77 4.44
CA GLY A 4 -3.03 -7.98 3.52
C GLY A 4 -3.65 -7.87 2.14
N PHE A 5 -2.95 -7.14 1.28
CA PHE A 5 -3.33 -6.98 -0.13
C PHE A 5 -2.63 -8.02 -1.00
N TYR A 6 -3.36 -8.52 -1.98
CA TYR A 6 -2.79 -9.15 -3.16
C TYR A 6 -2.86 -8.16 -4.34
N PHE A 7 -1.77 -8.05 -5.09
CA PHE A 7 -1.65 -7.17 -6.25
C PHE A 7 -1.15 -7.94 -7.48
N ASP A 8 -1.98 -8.02 -8.51
CA ASP A 8 -1.61 -8.58 -9.81
C ASP A 8 -1.04 -7.50 -10.73
N MET A 9 0.28 -7.40 -10.76
CA MET A 9 1.01 -6.44 -11.60
C MET A 9 0.88 -6.76 -13.09
N THR A 10 0.59 -8.00 -13.45
CA THR A 10 0.43 -8.40 -14.85
C THR A 10 -0.85 -7.81 -15.44
N ARG A 11 -1.89 -7.64 -14.62
CA ARG A 11 -3.22 -7.10 -15.01
C ARG A 11 -3.37 -5.59 -14.80
N CYS A 12 -2.57 -4.98 -13.93
CA CYS A 12 -2.72 -3.56 -13.62
C CYS A 12 -2.27 -2.65 -14.77
N SER A 13 -3.19 -1.84 -15.29
CA SER A 13 -2.90 -0.81 -16.31
C SER A 13 -2.42 0.53 -15.74
N GLY A 14 -2.51 0.71 -14.41
CA GLY A 14 -2.20 1.98 -13.75
C GLY A 14 -3.27 3.07 -13.90
N CYS A 15 -4.51 2.73 -14.27
CA CYS A 15 -5.62 3.68 -14.40
C CYS A 15 -5.93 4.55 -13.18
N ALA A 16 -5.35 4.23 -12.00
CA ALA A 16 -5.51 4.97 -10.75
C ALA A 16 -6.94 5.04 -10.17
N ALA A 17 -7.89 4.25 -10.68
CA ALA A 17 -9.23 4.14 -10.08
C ALA A 17 -9.18 3.75 -8.59
N CYS A 18 -8.27 2.83 -8.22
CA CYS A 18 -8.05 2.43 -6.84
C CYS A 18 -7.50 3.54 -5.94
N ARG A 19 -6.75 4.50 -6.52
CA ARG A 19 -6.27 5.70 -5.83
C ARG A 19 -7.42 6.67 -5.63
N THR A 20 -8.17 6.99 -6.69
CA THR A 20 -9.30 7.92 -6.64
C THR A 20 -10.38 7.46 -5.66
N ALA A 21 -10.78 6.19 -5.71
CA ALA A 21 -11.77 5.65 -4.76
C ALA A 21 -11.26 5.70 -3.30
N CYS A 22 -9.96 5.53 -3.09
CA CYS A 22 -9.36 5.64 -1.76
C CYS A 22 -9.35 7.09 -1.27
N GLN A 23 -9.02 8.05 -2.14
CA GLN A 23 -9.09 9.47 -1.81
C GLN A 23 -10.52 9.91 -1.47
N ASP A 24 -11.49 9.51 -2.29
CA ASP A 24 -12.91 9.79 -2.09
C ASP A 24 -13.41 9.27 -0.74
N ARG A 25 -13.09 8.02 -0.37
CA ARG A 25 -13.44 7.46 0.95
C ARG A 25 -12.91 8.30 2.13
N PHE A 26 -11.72 8.86 1.99
CA PHE A 26 -11.07 9.63 3.05
C PHE A 26 -11.36 11.13 2.95
N ASP A 27 -12.27 11.55 2.05
CA ASP A 27 -12.57 12.97 1.77
C ASP A 27 -11.32 13.81 1.42
N LEU A 28 -10.32 13.18 0.78
CA LEU A 28 -9.06 13.81 0.41
C LEU A 28 -9.14 14.45 -0.98
N PHE A 29 -9.73 15.65 -1.02
CA PHE A 29 -9.92 16.39 -2.28
C PHE A 29 -8.71 17.25 -2.67
N GLU A 30 -7.75 17.46 -1.76
CA GLU A 30 -6.52 18.17 -2.06
C GLU A 30 -5.55 17.33 -2.90
N VAL A 31 -4.80 18.00 -3.77
CA VAL A 31 -3.83 17.35 -4.65
C VAL A 31 -2.65 16.83 -3.83
N GLY A 32 -2.38 15.53 -3.96
CA GLY A 32 -1.15 14.90 -3.45
C GLY A 32 -1.39 13.81 -2.41
N PHE A 33 -2.42 13.95 -1.57
CA PHE A 33 -2.74 12.96 -0.54
C PHE A 33 -3.46 11.76 -1.13
N ALA A 34 -2.89 10.58 -0.93
CA ALA A 34 -3.39 9.33 -1.48
C ALA A 34 -2.88 8.15 -0.61
N PRO A 35 -3.74 7.58 0.26
CA PRO A 35 -3.37 6.43 1.08
C PRO A 35 -3.02 5.18 0.26
N ARG A 36 -3.53 5.10 -0.98
CA ARG A 36 -3.08 4.16 -2.02
C ARG A 36 -2.53 4.94 -3.20
N ARG A 37 -1.31 4.63 -3.61
CA ARG A 37 -0.55 5.31 -4.66
C ARG A 37 -0.38 4.39 -5.87
N VAL A 38 -0.27 5.00 -7.05
CA VAL A 38 -0.04 4.30 -8.32
C VAL A 38 1.11 4.96 -9.04
N HIS A 39 2.18 4.22 -9.26
CA HIS A 39 3.41 4.69 -9.89
C HIS A 39 3.73 3.84 -11.12
N ARG A 40 4.36 4.46 -12.11
CA ARG A 40 4.76 3.81 -13.37
C ARG A 40 6.26 3.84 -13.50
N TYR A 41 6.83 2.73 -13.94
CA TYR A 41 8.26 2.59 -14.09
C TYR A 41 8.58 1.99 -15.45
N GLN A 42 9.77 2.33 -15.92
CA GLN A 42 10.41 1.72 -17.09
C GLN A 42 11.78 1.17 -16.71
N THR A 43 12.17 0.07 -17.34
CA THR A 43 13.49 -0.58 -17.25
C THR A 43 14.01 -0.91 -18.65
N GLY A 44 15.29 -1.25 -18.73
CA GLY A 44 15.97 -1.62 -19.96
C GLY A 44 16.30 -0.43 -20.85
N THR A 45 16.89 -0.75 -22.01
CA THR A 45 17.33 0.23 -23.02
C THR A 45 16.88 -0.24 -24.40
N PHE A 46 16.63 0.70 -25.32
CA PHE A 46 16.17 0.36 -26.68
C PHE A 46 17.13 -0.65 -27.36
N PRO A 47 16.63 -1.73 -27.99
CA PRO A 47 15.21 -2.04 -28.28
C PRO A 47 14.48 -2.84 -27.19
N SER A 48 15.14 -3.22 -26.10
CA SER A 48 14.63 -4.06 -25.01
C SER A 48 14.16 -3.23 -23.83
N VAL A 49 13.14 -2.38 -24.05
CA VAL A 49 12.50 -1.60 -22.97
C VAL A 49 11.30 -2.35 -22.41
N ALA A 50 11.11 -2.27 -21.10
CA ALA A 50 9.93 -2.83 -20.44
C ALA A 50 9.32 -1.84 -19.45
N GLY A 51 8.01 -1.95 -19.24
CA GLY A 51 7.26 -1.07 -18.34
C GLY A 51 6.40 -1.87 -17.37
N TYR A 52 6.28 -1.34 -16.15
CA TYR A 52 5.44 -1.91 -15.11
C TYR A 52 4.81 -0.81 -14.24
N VAL A 53 3.77 -1.21 -13.51
CA VAL A 53 2.99 -0.33 -12.65
C VAL A 53 3.02 -0.90 -11.25
N THR A 54 3.17 -0.06 -10.25
CA THR A 54 2.91 -0.45 -8.86
C THR A 54 1.63 0.21 -8.36
N SER A 55 0.84 -0.53 -7.59
CA SER A 55 -0.22 0.04 -6.75
C SER A 55 0.05 -0.37 -5.31
N VAL A 56 0.46 0.59 -4.48
CA VAL A 56 0.90 0.33 -3.10
C VAL A 56 0.13 1.21 -2.12
N SER A 57 -0.19 0.67 -0.96
CA SER A 57 -0.79 1.38 0.17
C SER A 57 0.04 1.14 1.43
N CYS A 58 -0.50 1.42 2.62
CA CYS A 58 0.08 0.83 3.83
C CYS A 58 0.07 -0.70 3.71
N ASN A 59 1.17 -1.34 4.08
CA ASN A 59 1.32 -2.80 4.06
C ASN A 59 0.92 -3.44 5.40
N HIS A 60 0.47 -2.65 6.40
CA HIS A 60 0.11 -3.14 7.73
C HIS A 60 1.13 -4.16 8.28
N CYS A 61 2.40 -3.78 8.21
CA CYS A 61 3.54 -4.70 8.33
C CYS A 61 3.55 -5.51 9.63
N GLU A 62 4.24 -6.65 9.60
CA GLU A 62 4.39 -7.50 10.77
C GLU A 62 5.20 -6.82 11.87
N LYS A 63 6.29 -6.15 11.49
CA LYS A 63 7.16 -5.32 12.33
C LYS A 63 7.03 -3.85 11.89
N PRO A 64 5.96 -3.14 12.31
CA PRO A 64 5.68 -1.80 11.82
C PRO A 64 6.56 -0.75 12.53
N ALA A 65 7.58 -0.24 11.82
CA ALA A 65 8.45 0.82 12.31
C ALA A 65 7.68 2.07 12.79
N CYS A 66 6.53 2.37 12.17
CA CYS A 66 5.69 3.51 12.56
C CYS A 66 5.01 3.35 13.93
N VAL A 67 4.75 2.11 14.38
CA VAL A 67 4.21 1.82 15.72
C VAL A 67 5.34 1.91 16.75
N GLU A 68 6.48 1.26 16.46
CA GLU A 68 7.64 1.23 17.36
C GLU A 68 8.16 2.62 17.71
N ASN A 69 8.04 3.57 16.78
CA ASN A 69 8.55 4.93 16.95
C ASN A 69 7.46 5.97 17.28
N CYS A 70 6.22 5.55 17.58
CA CYS A 70 5.16 6.48 17.96
C CYS A 70 5.21 6.81 19.46
N PRO A 71 5.49 8.07 19.86
CA PRO A 71 5.69 8.40 21.27
C PRO A 71 4.40 8.42 22.09
N THR A 72 3.24 8.59 21.44
CA THR A 72 1.94 8.69 22.13
C THR A 72 1.12 7.41 22.07
N GLY A 73 1.53 6.43 21.25
CA GLY A 73 0.74 5.25 20.97
C GLY A 73 -0.37 5.45 19.91
N ALA A 74 -0.42 6.60 19.24
CA ALA A 74 -1.37 6.88 18.15
C ALA A 74 -1.29 5.86 17.00
N MET A 75 -0.08 5.39 16.66
CA MET A 75 0.09 4.24 15.76
C MET A 75 0.09 2.97 16.59
N PHE A 76 -0.83 2.04 16.29
CA PHE A 76 -0.94 0.77 17.01
C PHE A 76 -1.27 -0.39 16.09
N LYS A 77 -0.96 -1.62 16.50
CA LYS A 77 -1.35 -2.85 15.81
C LYS A 77 -2.50 -3.50 16.57
N ASN A 78 -3.64 -3.71 15.92
CA ASN A 78 -4.80 -4.34 16.56
C ASN A 78 -4.66 -5.88 16.60
N LYS A 79 -5.64 -6.55 17.23
CA LYS A 79 -5.69 -8.02 17.37
C LYS A 79 -5.73 -8.78 16.03
N ASP A 80 -6.21 -8.14 14.97
CA ASP A 80 -6.34 -8.72 13.62
C ASP A 80 -5.07 -8.48 12.78
N GLY A 81 -4.03 -7.90 13.39
CA GLY A 81 -2.74 -7.61 12.76
C GLY A 81 -2.73 -6.31 11.95
N LEU A 82 -3.81 -5.52 11.97
CA LEU A 82 -3.89 -4.26 11.25
C LEU A 82 -3.15 -3.16 12.01
N VAL A 83 -2.23 -2.48 11.33
CA VAL A 83 -1.64 -1.23 11.83
C VAL A 83 -2.63 -0.09 11.61
N LEU A 84 -3.15 0.52 12.68
CA LEU A 84 -4.16 1.57 12.68
C LEU A 84 -3.59 2.87 13.28
N HIS A 85 -4.37 3.95 13.18
CA HIS A 85 -4.03 5.27 13.69
C HIS A 85 -5.20 5.79 14.54
N ASP A 86 -4.89 6.40 15.68
CA ASP A 86 -5.83 7.07 16.56
C ASP A 86 -5.54 8.57 16.54
N ASP A 87 -6.49 9.35 16.01
CA ASP A 87 -6.37 10.79 15.83
C ASP A 87 -6.46 11.54 17.17
N ASP A 88 -7.17 11.01 18.17
CA ASP A 88 -7.43 11.69 19.45
C ASP A 88 -6.17 11.79 20.32
N VAL A 89 -5.21 10.89 20.12
CA VAL A 89 -3.93 10.85 20.86
C VAL A 89 -2.73 11.24 20.00
N CYS A 90 -2.96 11.52 18.71
CA CYS A 90 -1.90 11.94 17.81
C CYS A 90 -1.50 13.39 18.08
N ILE A 91 -0.20 13.63 18.21
CA ILE A 91 0.38 14.98 18.38
C ILE A 91 1.00 15.52 17.08
N SER A 92 0.76 14.83 15.96
CA SER A 92 1.26 15.20 14.63
C SER A 92 2.76 15.48 14.58
N CYS A 93 3.56 14.72 15.34
CA CYS A 93 5.03 14.84 15.37
C CYS A 93 5.73 14.33 14.10
N GLN A 94 4.97 13.68 13.20
CA GLN A 94 5.42 13.16 11.91
C GLN A 94 6.53 12.10 11.96
N THR A 95 6.90 11.58 13.14
CA THR A 95 7.88 10.49 13.26
C THR A 95 7.50 9.28 12.43
N CYS A 96 6.21 8.91 12.42
CA CYS A 96 5.69 7.79 11.64
C CYS A 96 5.87 7.95 10.11
N LEU A 97 5.85 9.17 9.58
CA LEU A 97 6.13 9.45 8.18
C LEU A 97 7.59 9.15 7.84
N ASN A 98 8.50 9.64 8.68
CA ASN A 98 9.95 9.54 8.46
C ASN A 98 10.49 8.12 8.55
N VAL A 99 9.90 7.29 9.41
CA VAL A 99 10.37 5.90 9.62
C VAL A 99 9.69 4.88 8.71
N CYS A 100 8.58 5.23 8.03
CA CYS A 100 7.89 4.29 7.17
C CYS A 100 8.63 4.16 5.83
N PRO A 101 9.23 3.01 5.51
CA PRO A 101 10.04 2.88 4.30
C PRO A 101 9.19 2.88 3.02
N TYR A 102 7.87 2.72 3.14
CA TYR A 102 6.91 2.73 2.02
C TYR A 102 6.22 4.08 1.82
N GLY A 103 6.55 5.10 2.63
CA GLY A 103 5.89 6.41 2.60
C GLY A 103 4.36 6.32 2.79
N ALA A 104 3.90 5.40 3.64
CA ALA A 104 2.47 5.11 3.78
C ALA A 104 1.70 6.14 4.59
N PRO A 105 2.17 6.61 5.76
CA PRO A 105 1.62 7.78 6.43
C PRO A 105 1.90 9.04 5.62
N GLN A 106 0.92 9.94 5.58
CA GLN A 106 0.99 11.25 4.96
C GLN A 106 0.46 12.28 5.95
N TYR A 107 0.95 13.52 5.88
CA TYR A 107 0.57 14.59 6.79
C TYR A 107 -0.17 15.69 6.03
N ILE A 108 -1.40 15.96 6.43
CA ILE A 108 -2.27 16.98 5.86
C ILE A 108 -2.09 18.22 6.73
N GLU A 109 -1.34 19.19 6.21
CA GLU A 109 -0.98 20.41 6.95
C GLU A 109 -2.20 21.25 7.32
N ALA A 110 -3.18 21.36 6.42
CA ALA A 110 -4.40 22.13 6.64
C ALA A 110 -5.24 21.62 7.84
N GLU A 111 -5.18 20.32 8.11
CA GLU A 111 -5.95 19.65 9.18
C GLU A 111 -5.07 19.30 10.39
N ASN A 112 -3.75 19.51 10.29
CA ASN A 112 -2.76 19.02 11.24
C ASN A 112 -2.94 17.51 11.54
N LEU A 113 -3.23 16.72 10.50
CA LEU A 113 -3.65 15.31 10.63
C LEU A 113 -2.67 14.37 9.91
N VAL A 114 -2.41 13.20 10.51
CA VAL A 114 -1.70 12.11 9.83
C VAL A 114 -2.71 11.11 9.27
N VAL A 115 -2.70 10.91 7.96
CA VAL A 115 -3.57 9.96 7.27
C VAL A 115 -2.77 8.82 6.69
N LYS A 116 -3.33 7.61 6.77
CA LYS A 116 -2.78 6.40 6.14
C LYS A 116 -3.91 5.44 5.80
N CYS A 117 -3.60 4.42 5.00
CA CYS A 117 -4.56 3.35 4.74
C CYS A 117 -4.94 2.64 6.06
N ASP A 118 -6.23 2.38 6.20
CA ASP A 118 -6.89 1.71 7.31
C ASP A 118 -7.46 0.34 6.89
N THR A 119 -7.09 -0.14 5.69
CA THR A 119 -7.71 -1.29 4.99
C THR A 119 -9.21 -1.20 4.78
N CYS A 120 -9.80 -0.01 4.92
CA CYS A 120 -11.23 0.19 5.00
C CYS A 120 -11.90 -0.60 6.14
N ASN A 121 -11.27 -0.63 7.33
CA ASN A 121 -11.70 -1.49 8.44
C ASN A 121 -13.19 -1.35 8.77
N ALA A 122 -13.69 -0.12 8.91
CA ALA A 122 -15.11 0.12 9.21
C ALA A 122 -16.07 -0.41 8.12
N LEU A 123 -15.68 -0.37 6.85
CA LEU A 123 -16.50 -0.95 5.77
C LEU A 123 -16.45 -2.48 5.80
N ARG A 124 -15.29 -3.06 6.10
CA ARG A 124 -15.13 -4.51 6.24
C ARG A 124 -15.94 -5.08 7.40
N GLU A 125 -16.06 -4.35 8.50
CA GLU A 125 -16.95 -4.73 9.62
C GLU A 125 -18.43 -4.81 9.17
N GLY A 126 -18.81 -4.02 8.15
CA GLY A 126 -20.11 -4.08 7.50
C GLY A 126 -20.25 -5.11 6.37
N GLY A 127 -19.21 -5.93 6.11
CA GLY A 127 -19.22 -6.94 5.05
C GLY A 127 -18.85 -6.44 3.65
N TYR A 128 -18.36 -5.21 3.53
CA TYR A 128 -17.90 -4.64 2.26
C TYR A 128 -16.41 -4.90 2.01
N LEU A 129 -16.02 -4.90 0.74
CA LEU A 129 -14.61 -4.91 0.35
C LEU A 129 -13.97 -3.53 0.56
N PRO A 130 -12.63 -3.45 0.68
CA PRO A 130 -11.94 -2.17 0.58
C PRO A 130 -12.27 -1.47 -0.74
N VAL A 131 -12.56 -0.16 -0.69
CA VAL A 131 -12.99 0.61 -1.87
C VAL A 131 -12.00 0.53 -3.04
N CYS A 132 -10.71 0.41 -2.74
CA CYS A 132 -9.67 0.26 -3.75
C CYS A 132 -9.69 -1.09 -4.49
N VAL A 133 -10.17 -2.15 -3.82
CA VAL A 133 -10.39 -3.49 -4.39
C VAL A 133 -11.64 -3.45 -5.26
N ASP A 134 -12.74 -2.94 -4.72
CA ASP A 134 -14.03 -2.87 -5.40
C ASP A 134 -13.98 -2.00 -6.67
N ALA A 135 -13.28 -0.86 -6.60
CA ALA A 135 -13.12 0.06 -7.72
C ALA A 135 -12.14 -0.42 -8.80
N CYS A 136 -11.45 -1.55 -8.65
CA CYS A 136 -10.43 -1.98 -9.62
C CYS A 136 -11.07 -2.61 -10.88
N PRO A 137 -11.10 -1.94 -12.04
CA PRO A 137 -11.79 -2.49 -13.22
C PRO A 137 -11.07 -3.69 -13.81
N TYR A 138 -9.77 -3.83 -13.55
CA TYR A 138 -8.95 -4.96 -14.01
C TYR A 138 -8.96 -6.15 -13.04
N ARG A 139 -9.60 -6.01 -11.86
CA ARG A 139 -9.53 -6.96 -10.74
C ARG A 139 -8.09 -7.40 -10.46
N ALA A 140 -7.21 -6.40 -10.37
CA ALA A 140 -5.79 -6.57 -10.09
C ALA A 140 -5.48 -6.44 -8.59
N LEU A 141 -6.49 -6.19 -7.75
CA LEU A 141 -6.35 -6.06 -6.30
C LEU A 141 -7.33 -7.00 -5.62
N GLU A 142 -6.86 -7.66 -4.56
CA GLU A 142 -7.69 -8.41 -3.61
C GLU A 142 -7.20 -8.11 -2.18
N PHE A 143 -8.04 -8.38 -1.19
CA PHE A 143 -7.72 -8.20 0.23
C PHE A 143 -8.28 -9.36 1.03
N GLY A 144 -7.48 -9.93 1.93
CA GLY A 144 -7.87 -11.10 2.71
C GLY A 144 -6.73 -11.62 3.58
N ASP A 145 -6.91 -12.83 4.11
CA ASP A 145 -5.83 -13.54 4.80
C ASP A 145 -4.75 -13.94 3.79
N LEU A 146 -3.49 -13.67 4.13
CA LEU A 146 -2.38 -13.90 3.22
C LEU A 146 -2.18 -15.38 2.85
N ASN A 147 -2.51 -16.32 3.75
CA ASN A 147 -2.37 -17.74 3.44
C ASN A 147 -3.44 -18.18 2.43
N GLU A 148 -4.68 -17.71 2.61
CA GLU A 148 -5.77 -17.97 1.65
C GLU A 148 -5.46 -17.36 0.27
N LEU A 149 -4.91 -16.14 0.24
CA LEU A 149 -4.48 -15.50 -1.01
C LEU A 149 -3.34 -16.25 -1.69
N ARG A 150 -2.35 -16.76 -0.94
CA ARG A 150 -1.28 -17.62 -1.50
C ARG A 150 -1.86 -18.90 -2.08
N LEU A 151 -2.77 -19.56 -1.36
CA LEU A 151 -3.44 -20.78 -1.85
C LEU A 151 -4.25 -20.53 -3.13
N ALA A 152 -4.89 -19.36 -3.25
CA ALA A 152 -5.72 -19.01 -4.41
C ALA A 152 -4.91 -18.64 -5.66
N HIS A 153 -3.78 -17.95 -5.50
CA HIS A 153 -3.00 -17.40 -6.63
C HIS A 153 -1.71 -18.16 -6.94
N GLY A 154 -1.37 -19.15 -6.11
CA GLY A 154 -0.17 -19.98 -6.25
C GLY A 154 1.05 -19.41 -5.52
N ASP A 155 2.18 -20.12 -5.66
CA ASP A 155 3.39 -19.83 -4.87
C ASP A 155 4.32 -18.78 -5.48
N ASP A 156 4.12 -18.41 -6.75
CA ASP A 156 4.94 -17.43 -7.49
C ASP A 156 4.55 -15.98 -7.14
N LEU A 157 4.58 -15.67 -5.85
CA LEU A 157 4.22 -14.37 -5.28
C LEU A 157 5.37 -13.83 -4.45
N VAL A 158 5.73 -12.57 -4.73
CA VAL A 158 6.77 -11.84 -4.01
C VAL A 158 6.17 -10.80 -3.07
N GLN A 159 6.95 -10.37 -2.07
CA GLN A 159 6.55 -9.30 -1.13
C GLN A 159 7.38 -8.02 -1.33
N GLU A 160 8.32 -8.06 -2.28
CA GLU A 160 9.21 -6.96 -2.66
C GLU A 160 9.42 -7.00 -4.18
N VAL A 161 9.67 -5.82 -4.74
CA VAL A 161 10.10 -5.60 -6.13
C VAL A 161 11.14 -4.48 -6.10
N SER A 162 11.88 -4.22 -7.17
CA SER A 162 13.02 -3.30 -7.17
C SER A 162 12.71 -1.88 -6.67
N VAL A 163 11.46 -1.43 -6.82
CA VAL A 163 11.00 -0.10 -6.39
C VAL A 163 10.47 -0.06 -4.96
N LEU A 164 10.35 -1.21 -4.29
CA LEU A 164 9.90 -1.30 -2.90
C LEU A 164 11.07 -1.68 -1.98
N PRO A 165 11.05 -1.22 -0.71
CA PRO A 165 11.96 -1.69 0.31
C PRO A 165 11.94 -3.21 0.46
N SER A 166 13.06 -3.76 0.92
CA SER A 166 13.13 -5.20 1.19
C SER A 166 12.10 -5.63 2.23
N ALA A 167 11.46 -6.77 1.97
CA ALA A 167 10.47 -7.40 2.82
C ALA A 167 11.05 -7.78 4.19
N ASP A 168 12.35 -8.10 4.28
CA ASP A 168 13.01 -8.47 5.54
C ASP A 168 13.03 -7.33 6.57
N VAL A 169 12.90 -6.08 6.13
CA VAL A 169 12.93 -4.90 7.01
C VAL A 169 11.69 -4.85 7.91
N THR A 170 10.51 -5.13 7.36
CA THR A 170 9.25 -4.93 8.10
C THR A 170 8.28 -6.12 8.06
N GLY A 171 8.51 -7.11 7.20
CA GLY A 171 7.54 -8.16 6.90
C GLY A 171 6.22 -7.57 6.38
N PRO A 172 6.19 -6.93 5.20
CA PRO A 172 4.99 -6.26 4.69
C PRO A 172 3.88 -7.28 4.40
N ASN A 173 2.64 -7.01 4.83
CA ASN A 173 1.49 -7.83 4.49
C ASN A 173 0.95 -7.46 3.09
N LEU A 174 1.76 -7.80 2.08
CA LEU A 174 1.53 -7.54 0.66
C LEU A 174 2.04 -8.74 -0.14
N LEU A 175 1.22 -9.25 -1.06
CA LEU A 175 1.58 -10.25 -2.05
C LEU A 175 1.49 -9.63 -3.43
N ILE A 176 2.49 -9.86 -4.26
CA ILE A 176 2.59 -9.30 -5.60
C ILE A 176 2.82 -10.44 -6.58
N LYS A 177 1.93 -10.56 -7.57
CA LYS A 177 2.24 -11.28 -8.80
C LYS A 177 2.98 -10.33 -9.73
N SER A 178 4.31 -10.38 -9.68
CA SER A 178 5.18 -9.41 -10.35
C SER A 178 5.29 -9.66 -11.86
N ARG A 179 5.61 -8.60 -12.61
CA ARG A 179 6.22 -8.73 -13.94
C ARG A 179 7.73 -8.90 -13.76
N GLU A 180 8.38 -9.65 -14.65
CA GLU A 180 9.85 -9.82 -14.64
C GLU A 180 10.59 -8.47 -14.61
N ALA A 181 10.13 -7.50 -15.39
CA ALA A 181 10.65 -6.13 -15.45
C ALA A 181 10.68 -5.41 -14.08
N ALA A 182 9.82 -5.79 -13.14
CA ALA A 182 9.79 -5.19 -11.80
C ALA A 182 10.83 -5.78 -10.85
N LEU A 183 11.49 -6.87 -11.24
CA LEU A 183 12.59 -7.52 -10.50
C LEU A 183 13.96 -7.08 -11.02
N GLU A 184 14.01 -6.37 -12.16
CA GLU A 184 15.25 -5.87 -12.74
C GLU A 184 15.83 -4.70 -11.91
N SER A 185 17.15 -4.65 -11.82
CA SER A 185 17.88 -3.49 -11.30
C SER A 185 17.96 -2.40 -12.36
N GLY A 186 17.76 -1.13 -11.99
CA GLY A 186 17.88 0.00 -12.91
C GLY A 186 16.55 0.40 -13.53
N TYR A 187 15.68 0.98 -12.72
CA TYR A 187 14.39 1.52 -13.13
C TYR A 187 14.41 3.04 -13.13
N ARG A 188 13.47 3.62 -13.90
CA ARG A 188 13.15 5.05 -13.84
C ARG A 188 11.64 5.22 -13.68
N GLU A 189 11.25 6.06 -12.73
CA GLU A 189 9.85 6.47 -12.60
C GLU A 189 9.45 7.37 -13.77
N VAL A 190 8.28 7.11 -14.34
CA VAL A 190 7.69 7.88 -15.43
C VAL A 190 6.58 8.76 -14.84
N THR A 191 6.92 10.04 -14.66
CA THR A 191 5.96 11.09 -14.31
C THR A 191 5.56 11.82 -15.60
N TYR A 192 4.27 12.09 -15.75
CA TYR A 192 3.71 12.86 -16.86
C TYR A 192 2.82 13.97 -16.32
#